data_AF-A0A932HMG6-F1
#
_entry.id   AF-A0A932HMG6-F1
#
_cell.length_a   1.000
_cell.length_b   1.000
_cell.length_c   1.000
_cell.angle_alpha   90.00
_cell.angle_beta   90.00
_cell.angle_gamma   90.00
#
_symmetry.space_group_name_H-M   'P 1'
#
loop_
_entity.id
_entity.type
_entity.pdbx_description
1 polymer ?
#
loop_
_entity_poly.entity_id
_entity_poly.type
_entity_poly.pdbx_seq_one_letter_code
_entity_poly.pdbx_strand_id
1 'polypeptide(L)'
;MGAIREGSAAIPPRLHYAWIIVGLGHLNVLCALGFARFGYTMILPGMKEGLQLTYAETGWLATGNFVGYLVASLIAGLVASRWPPRFLILIALACLVIGLGATSLASGFPSALAARTFTGLASGAVYIPAMALPTLWFAPHRRGLGTGIQTGGSGLGLVLSGLLIPVILRWSGPEGWRHAWLLLAILVGVVWILVLALLRNRPEEIGQLPYGASGAPPPPPAGPARWREVFANPGLWVLGAIYACFGFSYVIYA
;
A
#
# COMPACT_ATOMS: atom_id res chain seq x y z
N MET A 1 -22.29 53.95 -26.88
CA MET A 1 -22.89 52.67 -26.42
C MET A 1 -21.95 51.54 -26.83
N GLY A 2 -21.17 50.98 -25.90
CA GLY A 2 -20.18 49.95 -26.22
C GLY A 2 -19.20 49.71 -25.07
N ALA A 3 -19.72 49.28 -23.92
CA ALA A 3 -18.89 48.87 -22.79
C ALA A 3 -18.24 47.51 -23.08
N ILE A 4 -16.92 47.51 -23.09
CA ILE A 4 -16.04 46.35 -23.28
C ILE A 4 -16.19 45.48 -22.02
N ARG A 5 -16.64 44.23 -22.21
CA ARG A 5 -16.80 43.27 -21.12
C ARG A 5 -15.44 42.94 -20.50
N GLU A 6 -15.38 43.15 -19.20
CA GLU A 6 -14.27 42.90 -18.30
C GLU A 6 -13.77 41.45 -18.40
N GLY A 7 -12.44 41.32 -18.32
CA GLY A 7 -11.74 40.06 -18.27
C GLY A 7 -12.28 39.18 -17.14
N SER A 8 -12.75 38.00 -17.50
CA SER A 8 -13.01 36.92 -16.55
C SER A 8 -11.71 36.64 -15.80
N ALA A 9 -11.69 37.02 -14.52
CA ALA A 9 -10.62 36.71 -13.60
C ALA A 9 -10.35 35.20 -13.66
N ALA A 10 -9.16 34.82 -14.14
CA ALA A 10 -8.73 33.43 -14.18
C ALA A 10 -8.71 32.90 -12.74
N ILE A 11 -9.74 32.13 -12.39
CA ILE A 11 -9.80 31.38 -11.14
C ILE A 11 -8.51 30.55 -11.10
N PRO A 12 -7.68 30.62 -10.04
CA PRO A 12 -6.47 29.82 -9.94
C PRO A 12 -6.86 28.36 -10.18
N PRO A 13 -6.09 27.57 -10.94
CA PRO A 13 -6.47 26.21 -11.26
C PRO A 13 -6.61 25.45 -9.95
N ARG A 14 -7.85 25.14 -9.56
CA ARG A 14 -8.13 24.31 -8.39
C ARG A 14 -7.31 23.04 -8.57
N LEU A 15 -6.46 22.72 -7.59
CA LEU A 15 -5.66 21.48 -7.59
C LEU A 15 -6.59 20.32 -7.94
N HIS A 16 -6.28 19.62 -9.04
CA HIS A 16 -7.11 18.51 -9.49
C HIS A 16 -7.14 17.43 -8.42
N TYR A 17 -8.31 16.87 -8.15
CA TYR A 17 -8.49 15.88 -7.08
C TYR A 17 -7.64 14.62 -7.24
N ALA A 18 -7.13 14.38 -8.46
CA ALA A 18 -6.18 13.31 -8.76
C ALA A 18 -4.90 13.39 -7.91
N TRP A 19 -4.46 14.60 -7.51
CA TRP A 19 -3.31 14.77 -6.62
C TRP A 19 -3.59 14.33 -5.19
N ILE A 20 -4.82 14.54 -4.70
CA ILE A 20 -5.26 14.03 -3.39
C ILE A 20 -5.26 12.49 -3.44
N ILE A 21 -5.78 11.91 -4.51
CA ILE A 21 -5.82 10.44 -4.68
C ILE A 21 -4.41 9.84 -4.75
N VAL A 22 -3.48 10.47 -5.46
CA VAL A 22 -2.07 10.03 -5.49
C VAL A 22 -1.42 10.18 -4.13
N GLY A 23 -1.71 11.27 -3.40
CA GLY A 23 -1.25 11.45 -2.02
C GLY A 23 -1.76 10.34 -1.09
N LEU A 24 -3.05 9.98 -1.17
CA LEU A 24 -3.62 8.86 -0.42
C LEU A 24 -3.01 7.53 -0.85
N GLY A 25 -2.81 7.32 -2.15
CA GLY A 25 -2.11 6.14 -2.67
C GLY A 25 -0.69 6.04 -2.12
N HIS A 26 0.03 7.16 -2.02
CA HIS A 26 1.38 7.24 -1.48
C HIS A 26 1.39 6.84 0.00
N LEU A 27 0.44 7.36 0.78
CA LEU A 27 0.26 6.98 2.19
C LEU A 27 -0.12 5.49 2.34
N ASN A 28 -0.93 4.93 1.43
CA ASN A 28 -1.26 3.51 1.44
C ASN A 28 -0.02 2.63 1.20
N VAL A 29 0.82 2.99 0.23
CA VAL A 29 2.07 2.28 -0.04
C VAL A 29 3.05 2.43 1.12
N LEU A 30 3.11 3.60 1.74
CA LEU A 30 3.87 3.86 2.96
C LEU A 30 3.45 2.94 4.10
N CYS A 31 2.14 2.78 4.33
CA CYS A 31 1.63 1.86 5.36
C CYS A 31 1.95 0.39 5.04
N ALA A 32 1.65 -0.04 3.80
CA ALA A 32 1.77 -1.43 3.39
C ALA A 32 3.23 -1.91 3.32
N LEU A 33 4.13 -1.13 2.72
CA LEU A 33 5.53 -1.53 2.54
C LEU A 33 6.45 -0.89 3.58
N GLY A 34 6.28 0.39 3.86
CA GLY A 34 7.11 1.08 4.85
C GLY A 34 6.93 0.50 6.24
N PHE A 35 5.75 0.67 6.81
CA PHE A 35 5.51 0.28 8.20
C PHE A 35 5.41 -1.23 8.39
N ALA A 36 4.66 -1.94 7.55
CA ALA A 36 4.44 -3.38 7.76
C ALA A 36 5.66 -4.26 7.43
N ARG A 37 6.50 -3.84 6.46
CA ARG A 37 7.66 -4.62 5.98
C ARG A 37 8.99 -4.03 6.43
N PHE A 38 9.27 -2.74 6.18
CA PHE A 38 10.55 -2.15 6.59
C PHE A 38 10.62 -1.84 8.08
N GLY A 39 9.49 -1.52 8.73
CA GLY A 39 9.44 -1.39 10.19
C GLY A 39 9.84 -2.68 10.90
N TYR A 40 9.53 -3.84 10.30
CA TYR A 40 9.86 -5.14 10.88
C TYR A 40 11.36 -5.34 11.09
N THR A 41 12.20 -5.02 10.10
CA THR A 41 13.65 -5.27 10.19
C THR A 41 14.29 -4.47 11.32
N MET A 42 13.79 -3.26 11.58
CA MET A 42 14.26 -2.39 12.67
C MET A 42 13.76 -2.85 14.06
N ILE A 43 12.54 -3.38 14.15
CA ILE A 43 11.93 -3.82 15.41
C ILE A 43 12.38 -5.26 15.77
N LEU A 44 12.80 -6.04 14.78
CA LEU A 44 13.11 -7.46 14.93
C LEU A 44 14.12 -7.78 16.05
N PRO A 45 15.24 -7.05 16.23
CA PRO A 45 16.18 -7.35 17.31
C PRO A 45 15.52 -7.28 18.70
N GLY A 46 14.78 -6.19 18.98
CA GLY A 46 14.08 -6.03 20.26
C GLY A 46 12.94 -7.03 20.44
N MET A 47 12.22 -7.36 19.37
CA MET A 47 11.16 -8.38 19.40
C MET A 47 11.73 -9.79 19.62
N LYS A 48 12.88 -10.11 19.03
CA LYS A 48 13.59 -11.38 19.22
C LYS A 48 14.00 -11.55 20.67
N GLU A 49 14.57 -10.51 21.28
CA GLU A 49 14.95 -10.54 22.70
C GLU A 49 13.73 -10.62 23.62
N GLY A 50 12.73 -9.78 23.39
CA GLY A 50 11.52 -9.71 24.23
C GLY A 50 10.64 -10.97 24.19
N LEU A 51 10.63 -11.69 23.07
CA LEU A 51 9.91 -12.97 22.91
C LEU A 51 10.83 -14.19 23.03
N GLN A 52 12.12 -13.99 23.32
CA GLN A 52 13.15 -15.03 23.40
C GLN A 52 13.18 -15.95 22.16
N LEU A 53 13.01 -15.37 20.98
CA LEU A 53 12.94 -16.11 19.72
C LEU A 53 14.33 -16.58 19.27
N THR A 54 14.34 -17.77 18.69
CA THR A 54 15.48 -18.30 17.94
C THR A 54 15.62 -17.59 16.59
N TYR A 55 16.82 -17.64 16.00
CA TYR A 55 17.03 -17.10 14.65
C TYR A 55 16.15 -17.80 13.59
N ALA A 56 15.94 -19.11 13.73
CA ALA A 56 15.05 -19.86 12.85
C ALA A 56 13.61 -19.34 12.93
N GLU A 57 13.09 -19.10 14.14
CA GLU A 57 11.74 -18.55 14.34
C GLU A 57 11.60 -17.15 13.75
N THR A 58 12.62 -16.28 13.89
CA THR A 58 12.60 -14.96 13.24
C THR A 58 12.56 -15.06 11.71
N GLY A 59 13.24 -16.04 11.12
CA GLY A 59 13.11 -16.34 9.69
C GLY A 59 11.68 -16.73 9.31
N TRP A 60 11.06 -17.62 10.09
CA TRP A 60 9.66 -18.04 9.88
C TRP A 60 8.67 -16.88 9.99
N LEU A 61 8.89 -15.92 10.89
CA LEU A 61 8.07 -14.70 11.01
C LEU A 61 8.12 -13.84 9.73
N ALA A 62 9.29 -13.70 9.13
CA ALA A 62 9.45 -13.02 7.85
C ALA A 62 8.77 -13.80 6.71
N THR A 63 8.99 -15.12 6.64
CA THR A 63 8.36 -16.01 5.67
C THR A 63 6.84 -15.96 5.76
N GLY A 64 6.26 -16.01 6.97
CA GLY A 64 4.82 -15.91 7.18
C GLY A 64 4.25 -14.61 6.63
N ASN A 65 4.94 -13.49 6.84
CA ASN A 65 4.55 -12.21 6.26
C ASN A 65 4.58 -12.25 4.72
N PHE A 66 5.61 -12.83 4.10
CA PHE A 66 5.69 -12.99 2.64
C PHE A 66 4.61 -13.91 2.08
N VAL A 67 4.34 -15.04 2.74
CA VAL A 67 3.28 -15.97 2.35
C VAL A 67 1.92 -15.28 2.42
N GLY A 68 1.64 -14.54 3.50
CA GLY A 68 0.42 -13.74 3.61
C GLY A 68 0.28 -12.75 2.46
N TYR A 69 1.35 -12.01 2.15
CA TYR A 69 1.36 -11.06 1.03
C TYR A 69 1.13 -11.76 -0.32
N LEU A 70 1.75 -12.91 -0.54
CA LEU A 70 1.57 -13.72 -1.75
C LEU A 70 0.12 -14.17 -1.90
N VAL A 71 -0.49 -14.68 -0.84
CA VAL A 71 -1.91 -15.09 -0.84
C VAL A 71 -2.81 -13.90 -1.16
N ALA A 72 -2.58 -12.75 -0.53
CA ALA A 72 -3.32 -11.53 -0.85
C ALA A 72 -3.12 -11.12 -2.31
N SER A 73 -1.92 -11.33 -2.86
CA SER A 73 -1.61 -11.01 -4.25
C SER A 73 -2.41 -11.82 -5.25
N LEU A 74 -2.54 -13.12 -5.00
CA LEU A 74 -3.35 -14.00 -5.82
C LEU A 74 -4.85 -13.67 -5.72
N ILE A 75 -5.34 -13.41 -4.51
CA ILE A 75 -6.75 -13.11 -4.27
C ILE A 75 -7.13 -11.74 -4.85
N ALA A 76 -6.30 -10.72 -4.65
CA ALA A 76 -6.58 -9.36 -5.09
C ALA A 76 -6.79 -9.27 -6.61
N GLY A 77 -6.04 -10.04 -7.41
CA GLY A 77 -6.25 -10.11 -8.86
C GLY A 77 -7.65 -10.61 -9.25
N LEU A 78 -8.20 -11.56 -8.51
CA LEU A 78 -9.55 -12.08 -8.74
C LEU A 78 -10.63 -11.08 -8.29
N VAL A 79 -10.42 -10.46 -7.12
CA VAL A 79 -11.40 -9.59 -6.47
C VAL A 79 -11.43 -8.18 -7.07
N ALA A 80 -10.30 -7.68 -7.60
CA ALA A 80 -10.18 -6.36 -8.23
C ALA A 80 -11.14 -6.16 -9.42
N SER A 81 -11.56 -7.25 -10.07
CA SER A 81 -12.53 -7.20 -11.17
C SER A 81 -13.98 -7.02 -10.71
N ARG A 82 -14.30 -7.32 -9.44
CA ARG A 82 -15.68 -7.38 -8.93
C ARG A 82 -16.01 -6.30 -7.91
N TRP A 83 -15.02 -5.75 -7.21
CA TRP A 83 -15.24 -4.82 -6.11
C TRP A 83 -14.55 -3.47 -6.35
N PRO A 84 -15.13 -2.35 -5.91
CA PRO A 84 -14.53 -1.04 -6.06
C PRO A 84 -13.22 -0.92 -5.24
N PRO A 85 -12.16 -0.30 -5.78
CA PRO A 85 -10.87 -0.20 -5.10
C PRO A 85 -10.93 0.44 -3.71
N ARG A 86 -11.79 1.45 -3.50
CA ARG A 86 -11.95 2.11 -2.19
C ARG A 86 -12.35 1.12 -1.10
N PHE A 87 -13.31 0.24 -1.40
CA PHE A 87 -13.82 -0.72 -0.42
C PHE A 87 -12.74 -1.72 -0.02
N LEU A 88 -12.00 -2.23 -1.01
CA LEU A 88 -10.89 -3.15 -0.77
C LEU A 88 -9.79 -2.52 0.08
N ILE A 89 -9.38 -1.29 -0.26
CA ILE A 89 -8.34 -0.56 0.49
C ILE A 89 -8.79 -0.32 1.94
N LEU A 90 -10.05 0.07 2.16
CA LEU A 90 -10.55 0.35 3.51
C LEU A 90 -10.57 -0.87 4.42
N ILE A 91 -11.04 -2.01 3.92
CA ILE A 91 -11.01 -3.26 4.68
C ILE A 91 -9.57 -3.69 4.93
N ALA A 92 -8.74 -3.66 3.89
CA ALA A 92 -7.34 -4.09 4.00
C ALA A 92 -6.54 -3.22 4.99
N LEU A 93 -6.75 -1.91 5.01
CA LEU A 93 -6.13 -1.01 5.98
C LEU A 93 -6.63 -1.28 7.41
N ALA A 94 -7.93 -1.54 7.60
CA ALA A 94 -8.45 -1.93 8.91
C ALA A 94 -7.82 -3.24 9.40
N CYS A 95 -7.72 -4.24 8.52
CA CYS A 95 -6.99 -5.48 8.81
C CYS A 95 -5.51 -5.22 9.11
N LEU A 96 -4.89 -4.25 8.44
CA LEU A 96 -3.48 -3.91 8.66
C LEU A 96 -3.27 -3.30 10.06
N VAL A 97 -4.15 -2.39 10.48
CA VAL A 97 -4.15 -1.84 11.86
C VAL A 97 -4.27 -2.97 12.88
N ILE A 98 -5.21 -3.89 12.67
CA ILE A 98 -5.42 -5.03 13.56
C ILE A 98 -4.19 -5.95 13.57
N GLY A 99 -3.58 -6.23 12.43
CA GLY A 99 -2.39 -7.09 12.34
C GLY A 99 -1.17 -6.49 13.04
N LEU A 100 -0.93 -5.19 12.87
CA LEU A 100 0.15 -4.48 13.56
C LEU A 100 -0.10 -4.42 15.07
N GLY A 101 -1.34 -4.13 15.48
CA GLY A 101 -1.74 -4.15 16.89
C GLY A 101 -1.63 -5.53 17.53
N ALA A 102 -2.06 -6.58 16.82
CA ALA A 102 -1.90 -7.97 17.27
C ALA A 102 -0.43 -8.37 17.40
N THR A 103 0.43 -7.87 16.51
CA THR A 103 1.89 -8.08 16.61
C THR A 103 2.46 -7.42 17.86
N SER A 104 2.00 -6.21 18.21
CA SER A 104 2.37 -5.52 19.45
C SER A 104 1.98 -6.31 20.71
N LEU A 105 0.86 -7.02 20.68
CA LEU A 105 0.34 -7.81 21.80
C LEU A 105 0.83 -9.26 21.82
N ALA A 106 1.68 -9.68 20.88
CA ALA A 106 2.16 -11.06 20.80
C ALA A 106 2.89 -11.47 22.09
N SER A 107 2.63 -12.68 22.59
CA SER A 107 3.21 -13.20 23.83
C SER A 107 4.23 -14.32 23.61
N GLY A 108 4.36 -14.81 22.36
CA GLY A 108 5.30 -15.85 21.98
C GLY A 108 5.29 -16.13 20.48
N PHE A 109 6.12 -17.08 20.04
CA PHE A 109 6.31 -17.40 18.62
C PHE A 109 4.99 -17.67 17.84
N PRO A 110 4.05 -18.53 18.29
CA PRO A 110 2.86 -18.82 17.50
C PRO A 110 1.96 -17.60 17.28
N SER A 111 1.77 -16.79 18.34
CA SER A 111 0.98 -15.56 18.26
C SER A 111 1.62 -14.53 17.33
N ALA A 112 2.95 -14.41 17.39
CA ALA A 112 3.71 -13.50 16.55
C ALA A 112 3.69 -13.95 15.08
N LEU A 113 3.84 -15.25 14.80
CA LEU A 113 3.78 -15.81 13.45
C LEU A 113 2.39 -15.60 12.82
N ALA A 114 1.32 -15.87 13.56
CA ALA A 114 -0.05 -15.65 13.11
C ALA A 114 -0.30 -14.16 12.82
N ALA A 115 0.08 -13.27 13.73
CA ALA A 115 -0.08 -11.83 13.56
C ALA A 115 0.73 -11.29 12.37
N ARG A 116 1.96 -11.77 12.17
CA ARG A 116 2.81 -11.36 11.04
C ARG A 116 2.32 -11.88 9.70
N THR A 117 1.81 -13.11 9.67
CA THR A 117 1.17 -13.68 8.46
C THR A 117 -0.07 -12.88 8.08
N PHE A 118 -0.91 -12.56 9.06
CA PHE A 118 -2.08 -11.72 8.86
C PHE A 118 -1.72 -10.29 8.43
N THR A 119 -0.70 -9.69 9.02
CA THR A 119 -0.15 -8.39 8.62
C THR A 119 0.32 -8.40 7.16
N GLY A 120 0.95 -9.50 6.73
CA GLY A 120 1.38 -9.69 5.34
C GLY A 120 0.21 -9.75 4.36
N LEU A 121 -0.81 -10.53 4.71
CA LEU A 121 -2.06 -10.60 3.97
C LEU A 121 -2.72 -9.22 3.84
N ALA A 122 -2.84 -8.49 4.95
CA ALA A 122 -3.41 -7.15 4.94
C ALA A 122 -2.57 -6.17 4.10
N SER A 123 -1.24 -6.20 4.22
CA SER A 123 -0.33 -5.36 3.44
C SER A 123 -0.49 -5.57 1.93
N GLY A 124 -0.54 -6.82 1.46
CA GLY A 124 -0.77 -7.14 0.05
C GLY A 124 -2.15 -6.65 -0.42
N ALA A 125 -3.17 -6.86 0.40
CA ALA A 125 -4.53 -6.43 0.11
C ALA A 125 -4.69 -4.89 0.07
N VAL A 126 -3.80 -4.12 0.72
CA VAL A 126 -3.74 -2.65 0.58
C VAL A 126 -3.00 -2.27 -0.71
N TYR A 127 -1.81 -2.84 -0.92
CA TYR A 127 -0.88 -2.38 -1.96
C TYR A 127 -1.45 -2.53 -3.38
N ILE A 128 -2.08 -3.66 -3.67
CA ILE A 128 -2.53 -4.02 -5.03
C ILE A 128 -3.66 -3.12 -5.53
N PRO A 129 -4.79 -2.97 -4.80
CA PRO A 129 -5.83 -2.04 -5.24
C PRO A 129 -5.35 -0.59 -5.19
N ALA A 130 -4.41 -0.24 -4.31
CA ALA A 130 -3.80 1.08 -4.34
C ALA A 130 -3.07 1.34 -5.66
N MET A 131 -2.31 0.36 -6.20
CA MET A 131 -1.63 0.48 -7.50
C MET A 131 -2.58 0.59 -8.69
N ALA A 132 -3.86 0.26 -8.54
CA ALA A 132 -4.86 0.50 -9.57
C ALA A 132 -5.35 1.96 -9.61
N LEU A 133 -5.20 2.75 -8.54
CA LEU A 133 -5.75 4.11 -8.44
C LEU A 133 -5.25 5.07 -9.55
N PRO A 134 -3.94 5.12 -9.89
CA PRO A 134 -3.46 6.01 -10.95
C PRO A 134 -4.08 5.69 -12.31
N THR A 135 -4.43 4.41 -12.56
CA THR A 135 -5.03 4.00 -13.84
C THR A 135 -6.44 4.58 -14.04
N LEU A 136 -7.14 4.87 -12.94
CA LEU A 136 -8.49 5.44 -12.92
C LEU A 136 -8.49 6.97 -12.95
N TRP A 137 -7.47 7.60 -12.34
CA TRP A 137 -7.44 9.06 -12.13
C TRP A 137 -6.51 9.82 -13.09
N PHE A 138 -5.65 9.12 -13.84
CA PHE A 138 -4.71 9.73 -14.78
C PHE A 138 -4.88 9.18 -16.20
N ALA A 139 -4.78 10.08 -17.18
CA ALA A 139 -4.70 9.71 -18.59
C ALA A 139 -3.47 8.82 -18.87
N PRO A 140 -3.52 7.91 -19.86
CA PRO A 140 -2.46 6.92 -20.11
C PRO A 140 -1.03 7.51 -20.15
N HIS A 141 -0.86 8.68 -20.77
CA HIS A 141 0.44 9.36 -20.89
C HIS A 141 0.96 9.99 -19.58
N ARG A 142 0.12 10.14 -18.54
CA ARG A 142 0.51 10.66 -17.21
C ARG A 142 0.43 9.63 -16.08
N ARG A 143 -0.03 8.39 -16.36
CA ARG A 143 -0.12 7.32 -15.36
C ARG A 143 1.23 7.03 -14.69
N GLY A 144 2.33 7.08 -15.44
CA GLY A 144 3.68 6.86 -14.92
C GLY A 144 4.05 7.83 -13.81
N LEU A 145 3.66 9.11 -13.93
CA LEU A 145 3.90 10.13 -12.89
C LEU A 145 3.12 9.80 -11.61
N GLY A 146 1.83 9.47 -11.75
CA GLY A 146 0.96 9.11 -10.63
C GLY A 146 1.47 7.87 -9.89
N THR A 147 1.81 6.81 -10.64
CA THR A 147 2.37 5.58 -10.06
C THR A 147 3.73 5.83 -9.41
N GLY A 148 4.62 6.61 -10.03
CA GLY A 148 5.95 6.91 -9.51
C GLY A 148 5.88 7.62 -8.15
N ILE A 149 5.06 8.67 -8.05
CA ILE A 149 4.82 9.36 -6.77
C ILE A 149 4.25 8.38 -5.76
N GLN A 150 3.30 7.54 -6.14
CA GLN A 150 2.71 6.56 -5.25
C GLN A 150 3.71 5.56 -4.69
N THR A 151 4.59 5.03 -5.55
CA THR A 151 5.65 4.11 -5.14
C THR A 151 6.69 4.76 -4.25
N GLY A 152 6.89 6.07 -4.35
CA GLY A 152 7.75 6.84 -3.44
C GLY A 152 7.34 6.71 -1.96
N GLY A 153 6.09 6.31 -1.69
CA GLY A 153 5.59 6.11 -0.32
C GLY A 153 6.37 5.04 0.45
N SER A 154 6.90 4.02 -0.24
CA SER A 154 7.73 2.99 0.41
C SER A 154 9.04 3.58 0.92
N GLY A 155 9.66 4.49 0.16
CA GLY A 155 10.88 5.20 0.54
C GLY A 155 10.65 6.15 1.72
N LEU A 156 9.56 6.92 1.69
CA LEU A 156 9.18 7.78 2.82
C LEU A 156 8.91 6.92 4.08
N GLY A 157 8.23 5.80 3.92
CA GLY A 157 7.98 4.86 5.01
C GLY A 157 9.26 4.24 5.58
N LEU A 158 10.26 3.94 4.75
CA LEU A 158 11.58 3.49 5.19
C LEU A 158 12.28 4.56 6.04
N VAL A 159 12.31 5.80 5.57
CA VAL A 159 12.93 6.93 6.29
C VAL A 159 12.22 7.19 7.62
N LEU A 160 10.88 7.27 7.62
CA LEU A 160 10.11 7.49 8.84
C LEU A 160 10.28 6.34 9.84
N SER A 161 10.26 5.09 9.36
CA SER A 161 10.53 3.93 10.21
C SER A 161 11.93 4.00 10.82
N GLY A 162 12.95 4.38 10.03
CA GLY A 162 14.32 4.51 10.50
C GLY A 162 14.58 5.66 11.45
N LEU A 163 13.75 6.71 11.43
CA LEU A 163 13.83 7.81 12.39
C LEU A 163 13.03 7.52 13.66
N LEU A 164 11.81 7.00 13.53
CA LEU A 164 10.89 6.82 14.66
C LEU A 164 11.22 5.60 15.50
N ILE A 165 11.48 4.45 14.87
CA ILE A 165 11.63 3.17 15.59
C ILE A 165 12.83 3.19 16.54
N PRO A 166 14.05 3.60 16.14
CA PRO A 166 15.19 3.60 17.05
C PRO A 166 15.00 4.53 18.27
N VAL A 167 14.29 5.66 18.09
CA VAL A 167 13.98 6.58 19.19
C VAL A 167 13.08 5.87 20.21
N ILE A 168 12.03 5.18 19.77
CA ILE A 168 11.10 4.45 20.64
C ILE A 168 11.82 3.31 21.36
N LEU A 169 12.63 2.54 20.63
CA LEU A 169 13.38 1.42 21.21
C LEU A 169 14.35 1.89 22.32
N ARG A 170 14.96 3.08 22.17
CA ARG A 170 15.83 3.66 23.21
C ARG A 170 15.06 4.13 24.44
N TRP A 171 13.87 4.68 24.26
CA TRP A 171 13.06 5.25 25.35
C TRP A 171 12.31 4.20 26.16
N SER A 172 11.82 3.15 25.51
CA SER A 172 10.87 2.20 26.09
C SER A 172 11.50 0.90 26.63
N GLY A 173 12.83 0.81 26.66
CA GLY A 173 13.55 -0.33 27.23
C GLY A 173 13.19 -1.68 26.58
N PRO A 174 13.13 -2.79 27.35
CA PRO A 174 12.90 -4.14 26.82
C PRO A 174 11.57 -4.31 26.05
N GLU A 175 10.54 -3.53 26.40
CA GLU A 175 9.20 -3.59 25.77
C GLU A 175 9.03 -2.57 24.63
N GLY A 176 10.10 -1.88 24.21
CA GLY A 176 10.02 -0.86 23.18
C GLY A 176 9.54 -1.36 21.82
N TRP A 177 9.77 -2.64 21.52
CA TRP A 177 9.29 -3.26 20.28
C TRP A 177 7.76 -3.29 20.21
N ARG A 178 7.06 -3.51 21.34
CA ARG A 178 5.59 -3.46 21.40
C ARG A 178 5.08 -2.05 21.12
N HIS A 179 5.68 -1.05 21.75
CA HIS A 179 5.32 0.35 21.57
C HIS A 179 5.57 0.82 20.14
N ALA A 180 6.65 0.36 19.51
CA ALA A 180 6.92 0.65 18.10
C ALA A 180 5.81 0.09 17.19
N TRP A 181 5.42 -1.18 17.36
CA TRP A 181 4.31 -1.76 16.60
C TRP A 181 2.98 -1.04 16.84
N LEU A 182 2.71 -0.65 18.08
CA LEU A 182 1.49 0.08 18.43
C LEU A 182 1.46 1.46 17.78
N LEU A 183 2.58 2.19 17.79
CA LEU A 183 2.68 3.48 17.10
C LEU A 183 2.43 3.31 15.60
N LEU A 184 3.04 2.31 14.97
CA LEU A 184 2.81 2.03 13.56
C LEU A 184 1.33 1.71 13.29
N ALA A 185 0.68 0.91 14.14
CA ALA A 185 -0.75 0.64 14.04
C ALA A 185 -1.60 1.92 14.14
N ILE A 186 -1.27 2.84 15.06
CA ILE A 186 -1.95 4.13 15.20
C ILE A 186 -1.77 4.99 13.95
N LEU A 187 -0.54 5.09 13.42
CA LEU A 187 -0.26 5.86 12.21
C LEU A 187 -1.03 5.30 11.00
N VAL A 188 -1.10 3.98 10.85
CA VAL A 188 -1.94 3.33 9.83
C VAL A 188 -3.42 3.63 10.07
N GLY A 189 -3.87 3.66 11.33
CA GLY A 189 -5.24 4.02 11.70
C GLY A 189 -5.61 5.46 11.29
N VAL A 190 -4.69 6.41 11.46
CA VAL A 190 -4.87 7.79 10.97
C VAL A 190 -5.02 7.81 9.45
N VAL A 191 -4.15 7.09 8.72
CA VAL A 191 -4.25 6.98 7.26
C VAL A 191 -5.57 6.33 6.85
N TRP A 192 -6.03 5.31 7.57
CA TRP A 192 -7.32 4.66 7.33
C TRP A 192 -8.49 5.64 7.43
N ILE A 193 -8.52 6.50 8.47
CA ILE A 193 -9.53 7.55 8.61
C ILE A 193 -9.47 8.56 7.45
N LEU A 194 -8.26 8.97 7.05
CA LEU A 194 -8.07 9.87 5.90
C LEU A 194 -8.61 9.26 4.60
N VAL A 195 -8.31 7.97 4.36
CA VAL A 195 -8.81 7.23 3.20
C VAL A 195 -10.34 7.07 3.27
N LEU A 196 -10.91 6.82 4.45
CA LEU A 196 -12.35 6.72 4.66
C LEU A 196 -13.06 8.02 4.24
N ALA A 197 -12.52 9.15 4.67
CA ALA A 197 -13.07 10.47 4.39
C ALA A 197 -12.87 10.90 2.92
N LEU A 198 -11.65 10.77 2.41
CA LEU A 198 -11.20 11.44 1.19
C LEU A 198 -11.08 10.53 -0.04
N LEU A 199 -11.01 9.20 0.09
CA LEU A 199 -10.88 8.36 -1.09
C LEU A 199 -12.20 8.30 -1.86
N ARG A 200 -12.13 8.46 -3.19
CA ARG A 200 -13.24 8.31 -4.14
C ARG A 200 -12.84 7.33 -5.22
N ASN A 201 -13.78 6.52 -5.71
CA ASN A 201 -13.41 5.44 -6.64
C ASN A 201 -13.06 5.98 -8.02
N ARG A 202 -13.81 6.98 -8.46
CA ARG A 202 -13.75 7.48 -9.83
C ARG A 202 -13.86 9.00 -9.89
N PRO A 203 -13.19 9.64 -10.87
CA PRO A 203 -13.30 11.08 -11.06
C PRO A 203 -14.72 11.50 -11.47
N GLU A 204 -15.49 10.60 -12.12
CA GLU A 204 -16.88 10.88 -12.48
C GLU A 204 -17.80 11.08 -11.26
N GLU A 205 -17.48 10.48 -10.10
CA GLU A 205 -18.24 10.67 -8.84
C GLU A 205 -18.20 12.12 -8.33
N ILE A 206 -17.20 12.89 -8.76
CA ILE A 206 -17.03 14.31 -8.40
C ILE A 206 -17.17 15.23 -9.62
N GLY A 207 -17.72 14.73 -10.72
CA GLY A 207 -17.90 15.49 -11.96
C GLY A 207 -16.60 15.91 -12.66
N GLN A 208 -15.48 15.22 -12.39
CA GLN A 208 -14.19 15.48 -13.02
C GLN A 208 -13.87 14.41 -14.07
N LEU A 209 -13.06 14.79 -15.06
CA LEU A 209 -12.41 13.83 -15.95
C LEU A 209 -11.07 13.36 -15.33
N PRO A 210 -10.51 12.23 -15.76
CA PRO A 210 -9.15 11.85 -15.38
C PRO A 210 -8.16 12.97 -15.71
N TYR A 211 -7.16 13.18 -14.86
CA TYR A 211 -6.18 14.24 -15.05
C TYR A 211 -5.41 14.05 -16.37
N GLY A 212 -5.45 15.09 -17.22
CA GLY A 212 -4.87 15.07 -18.56
C GLY A 212 -5.76 14.46 -19.65
N ALA A 213 -7.03 14.14 -19.36
CA ALA A 213 -7.97 13.68 -20.38
C ALA A 213 -8.64 14.86 -21.10
N SER A 214 -8.56 14.85 -22.43
CA SER A 214 -9.18 15.84 -23.31
C SER A 214 -10.57 15.38 -23.75
N GLY A 215 -11.53 15.26 -22.82
CA GLY A 215 -12.93 14.93 -23.14
C GLY A 215 -13.21 13.56 -23.79
N ALA A 216 -12.20 12.71 -23.95
CA ALA A 216 -12.38 11.37 -24.47
C ALA A 216 -13.21 10.53 -23.47
N PRO A 217 -14.25 9.81 -23.92
CA PRO A 217 -14.99 8.91 -23.06
C PRO A 217 -14.02 7.93 -22.38
N PRO A 218 -14.22 7.63 -21.08
CA PRO A 218 -13.41 6.61 -20.42
C PRO A 218 -13.48 5.31 -21.24
N PRO A 219 -12.35 4.60 -21.41
CA PRO A 219 -12.38 3.33 -22.12
C PRO A 219 -13.42 2.40 -21.47
N PRO A 220 -14.17 1.62 -22.27
CA PRO A 220 -15.19 0.75 -21.74
C PRO A 220 -14.60 -0.18 -20.67
N PRO A 221 -15.38 -0.53 -19.62
CA PRO A 221 -14.92 -1.42 -18.57
C PRO A 221 -14.36 -2.70 -19.21
N ALA A 222 -13.16 -3.10 -18.78
CA ALA A 222 -12.53 -4.30 -19.29
C ALA A 222 -13.50 -5.48 -19.16
N GLY A 223 -13.68 -6.23 -20.25
CA GLY A 223 -14.52 -7.42 -20.27
C GLY A 223 -14.04 -8.49 -19.27
N PRO A 224 -14.80 -9.59 -19.10
CA PRO A 224 -14.43 -10.66 -18.17
C PRO A 224 -12.99 -11.13 -18.45
N ALA A 225 -12.22 -11.27 -17.37
CA ALA A 225 -10.80 -11.63 -17.46
C ALA A 225 -10.63 -12.95 -18.23
N ARG A 226 -9.98 -12.87 -19.40
CA ARG A 226 -9.68 -14.03 -20.24
C ARG A 226 -8.40 -14.70 -19.77
N TRP A 227 -8.46 -15.33 -18.58
CA TRP A 227 -7.31 -15.94 -17.93
C TRP A 227 -6.53 -16.91 -18.84
N ARG A 228 -7.21 -17.66 -19.70
CA ARG A 228 -6.57 -18.55 -20.67
C ARG A 228 -5.68 -17.82 -21.68
N GLU A 229 -6.10 -16.65 -22.18
CA GLU A 229 -5.30 -15.84 -23.12
C GLU A 229 -4.11 -15.18 -22.41
N VAL A 230 -4.31 -14.79 -21.14
CA VAL A 230 -3.24 -14.22 -20.30
C VAL A 230 -2.14 -15.26 -20.03
N PHE A 231 -2.49 -16.46 -19.59
CA PHE A 231 -1.52 -17.54 -19.34
C PHE A 231 -0.91 -18.13 -20.61
N ALA A 232 -1.58 -18.01 -21.77
CA ALA A 232 -1.03 -18.39 -23.06
C ALA A 232 0.01 -17.40 -23.61
N ASN A 233 0.11 -16.20 -23.04
CA ASN A 233 1.06 -15.19 -23.51
C ASN A 233 2.48 -15.48 -22.98
N PRO A 234 3.47 -15.79 -23.85
CA PRO A 234 4.84 -16.07 -23.42
C PRO A 234 5.52 -14.88 -22.74
N GLY A 235 5.13 -13.65 -23.10
CA GLY A 235 5.63 -12.43 -22.45
C GLY A 235 5.29 -12.35 -20.96
N LEU A 236 4.16 -12.92 -20.54
CA LEU A 236 3.80 -13.01 -19.12
C LEU A 236 4.82 -13.86 -18.34
N TRP A 237 5.22 -14.99 -18.90
CA TRP A 237 6.18 -15.90 -18.27
C TRP A 237 7.58 -15.31 -18.20
N VAL A 238 8.00 -14.59 -19.24
CA VAL A 238 9.27 -13.85 -19.24
C VAL A 238 9.26 -12.76 -18.17
N LEU A 239 8.20 -11.95 -18.09
CA LEU A 239 8.04 -10.94 -17.04
C LEU A 239 8.00 -11.57 -15.65
N GLY A 240 7.29 -12.69 -15.49
CA GLY A 240 7.24 -13.45 -14.25
C GLY A 240 8.60 -13.98 -13.83
N ALA A 241 9.39 -14.52 -14.77
CA ALA A 241 10.74 -15.00 -14.52
C ALA A 241 11.69 -13.85 -14.13
N ILE A 242 11.65 -12.72 -14.83
CA ILE A 242 12.44 -11.53 -14.50
C ILE A 242 12.09 -11.05 -13.08
N TYR A 243 10.80 -10.98 -12.75
CA TYR A 243 10.34 -10.54 -11.44
C TYR A 243 10.70 -11.54 -10.34
N ALA A 244 10.66 -12.84 -10.63
CA ALA A 244 11.09 -13.90 -9.72
C ALA A 244 12.60 -13.84 -9.46
N CYS A 245 13.43 -13.67 -10.49
CA CYS A 245 14.88 -13.49 -10.35
C CYS A 245 15.22 -12.23 -9.53
N PHE A 246 14.53 -11.13 -9.80
CA PHE A 246 14.68 -9.90 -9.01
C PHE A 246 14.29 -10.13 -7.53
N GLY A 247 13.14 -10.77 -7.28
CA GLY A 247 12.70 -11.10 -5.93
C GLY A 247 13.66 -12.03 -5.20
N PHE A 248 14.19 -13.04 -5.88
CA PHE A 248 15.19 -13.96 -5.34
C PHE A 248 16.48 -13.21 -4.95
N SER A 249 16.99 -12.36 -5.83
CA SER A 249 18.14 -11.50 -5.52
C SER A 249 17.88 -10.59 -4.33
N TYR A 250 16.67 -10.01 -4.22
CA TYR A 250 16.32 -9.12 -3.12
C TYR A 250 16.27 -9.86 -1.77
N VAL A 251 15.70 -11.07 -1.73
CA VAL A 251 15.52 -11.84 -0.48
C VAL A 251 16.83 -12.40 0.04
N ILE A 252 17.82 -12.71 -0.82
CA ILE A 252 19.13 -13.19 -0.38
C ILE A 252 19.90 -12.13 0.42
N TYR A 253 19.71 -10.85 0.11
CA TYR A 253 20.43 -9.74 0.75
C TYR A 253 19.67 -9.08 1.92
N ALA A 254 18.40 -9.45 2.17
CA ALA A 254 17.53 -8.84 3.17
C ALA A 254 17.48 -9.65 4.47
#